data_AF-A0A9X2D9U1-F1
#
_entry.id   AF-A0A9X2D9U1-F1
#
_cell.length_a   1.000
_cell.length_b   1.000
_cell.length_c   1.000
_cell.angle_alpha   90.00
_cell.angle_beta   90.00
_cell.angle_gamma   90.00
#
_symmetry.space_group_name_H-M   'P 1'
#
loop_
_entity.id
_entity.type
_entity.pdbx_description
1 polymer ?
#
loop_
_entity_poly.entity_id
_entity_poly.type
_entity_poly.pdbx_seq_one_letter_code
_entity_poly.pdbx_strand_id
1 'polypeptide(L)'
;MTTTANPAPGTRRATALPSARVGALVAGTALLVMTVLAPVGVLLLDRGQAVPGGLLFALVACLDVTIGLALLPLTMPAGRRLALVAALARVLAGVALLVAAGFAVAGRVATFQDVWDVSLLVFGVHLLALGWLLARSGPAPAWVGWLVVVAGVGYAVDAVADVVALLGGPAGAPTISLVTFVGELVLMVWLLVRGGRPAPSA
;
A
#
# COMPACT_ATOMS: atom_id res chain seq x y z
N MET A 1 -17.24 56.24 23.08
CA MET A 1 -16.70 54.93 23.51
C MET A 1 -17.23 53.90 22.52
N THR A 2 -16.50 53.68 21.43
CA THR A 2 -16.88 52.76 20.33
C THR A 2 -16.23 51.41 20.59
N THR A 3 -17.01 50.47 21.11
CA THR A 3 -16.58 49.08 21.34
C THR A 3 -16.51 48.36 19.99
N THR A 4 -15.30 48.11 19.50
CA THR A 4 -15.05 47.25 18.34
C THR A 4 -15.22 45.80 18.77
N ALA A 5 -16.30 45.16 18.33
CA ALA A 5 -16.50 43.73 18.50
C ALA A 5 -15.45 42.97 17.67
N ASN A 6 -14.66 42.13 18.34
CA ASN A 6 -13.72 41.21 17.72
C ASN A 6 -14.50 40.11 16.96
N PRO A 7 -14.25 39.86 15.66
CA PRO A 7 -14.93 38.77 14.96
C PRO A 7 -14.51 37.40 15.49
N ALA A 8 -15.48 36.50 15.62
CA ALA A 8 -15.28 35.14 16.10
C ALA A 8 -14.24 34.38 15.22
N PRO A 9 -13.41 33.49 15.82
CA PRO A 9 -12.43 32.73 15.07
C PRO A 9 -13.14 31.79 14.09
N GLY A 10 -13.08 32.14 12.81
CA GLY A 10 -13.60 31.33 11.72
C GLY A 10 -12.99 29.94 11.75
N THR A 11 -13.86 28.93 11.65
CA THR A 11 -13.51 27.54 11.38
C THR A 11 -12.76 27.48 10.05
N ARG A 12 -11.43 27.58 10.07
CA ARG A 12 -10.59 27.31 8.90
C ARG A 12 -10.82 25.87 8.52
N ARG A 13 -11.66 25.62 7.50
CA ARG A 13 -11.64 24.35 6.77
C ARG A 13 -10.20 24.15 6.33
N ALA A 14 -9.54 23.15 6.91
CA ALA A 14 -8.19 22.79 6.53
C ALA A 14 -8.19 22.44 5.03
N THR A 15 -7.81 23.40 4.19
CA THR A 15 -7.54 23.16 2.78
C THR A 15 -6.45 22.11 2.73
N ALA A 16 -6.75 20.94 2.16
CA ALA A 16 -5.75 19.90 1.97
C ALA A 16 -4.57 20.49 1.20
N LEU A 17 -3.35 20.32 1.72
CA LEU A 17 -2.15 20.82 1.09
C LEU A 17 -2.06 20.28 -0.37
N PRO A 18 -1.66 21.09 -1.36
CA PRO A 18 -1.53 20.65 -2.75
C PRO A 18 -0.73 19.35 -2.90
N SER A 19 0.29 19.16 -2.06
CA SER A 19 1.12 17.95 -1.99
C SER A 19 0.36 16.68 -1.59
N ALA A 20 -0.64 16.77 -0.71
CA ALA A 20 -1.47 15.64 -0.30
C ALA A 20 -2.44 15.20 -1.41
N ARG A 21 -2.93 16.16 -2.22
CA ARG A 21 -3.77 15.85 -3.39
C ARG A 21 -2.96 15.12 -4.46
N VAL A 22 -1.79 15.65 -4.82
CA VAL A 22 -0.89 15.03 -5.80
C VAL A 22 -0.44 13.65 -5.31
N GLY A 23 -0.05 13.54 -4.04
CA GLY A 23 0.31 12.26 -3.42
C GLY A 23 -0.81 11.23 -3.51
N ALA A 24 -2.07 11.62 -3.24
CA ALA A 24 -3.21 10.72 -3.36
C ALA A 24 -3.46 10.27 -4.81
N LEU A 25 -3.34 11.18 -5.80
CA LEU A 25 -3.45 10.81 -7.21
C LEU A 25 -2.37 9.82 -7.62
N VAL A 26 -1.10 10.12 -7.31
CA VAL A 26 0.05 9.28 -7.66
C VAL A 26 -0.05 7.91 -7.01
N ALA A 27 -0.40 7.85 -5.71
CA ALA A 27 -0.60 6.58 -5.02
C ALA A 27 -1.78 5.78 -5.61
N GLY A 28 -2.90 6.45 -5.90
CA GLY A 28 -4.08 5.81 -6.47
C GLY A 28 -3.85 5.26 -7.88
N THR A 29 -3.16 6.00 -8.76
CA THR A 29 -2.86 5.55 -10.11
C THR A 29 -1.79 4.46 -10.11
N ALA A 30 -0.77 4.56 -9.26
CA ALA A 30 0.24 3.52 -9.10
C ALA A 30 -0.37 2.21 -8.58
N LEU A 31 -1.28 2.27 -7.60
CA LEU A 31 -2.05 1.11 -7.14
C LEU A 31 -2.87 0.50 -8.28
N LEU A 32 -3.59 1.32 -9.05
CA LEU A 32 -4.39 0.83 -10.18
C LEU A 32 -3.52 0.06 -11.19
N VAL A 33 -2.39 0.65 -11.61
CA VAL A 33 -1.46 -0.01 -12.53
C VAL A 33 -0.93 -1.30 -11.91
N MET A 34 -0.49 -1.26 -10.65
CA MET A 34 0.02 -2.42 -9.91
C MET A 34 -0.99 -3.57 -9.85
N THR A 35 -2.27 -3.29 -9.58
CA THR A 35 -3.33 -4.33 -9.49
C THR A 35 -3.57 -5.09 -10.79
N VAL A 36 -3.23 -4.48 -11.94
CA VAL A 36 -3.29 -5.15 -13.24
C VAL A 36 -1.99 -5.88 -13.55
N LEU A 37 -0.85 -5.26 -13.25
CA LEU A 37 0.46 -5.81 -13.55
C LEU A 37 0.76 -7.07 -12.73
N ALA A 38 0.50 -7.08 -11.42
CA ALA A 38 0.87 -8.20 -10.56
C ALA A 38 0.23 -9.54 -10.99
N PRO A 39 -1.09 -9.64 -11.26
CA PRO A 39 -1.69 -10.87 -11.78
C PRO A 39 -1.11 -11.31 -13.13
N VAL A 40 -0.80 -10.36 -14.02
CA VAL A 40 -0.15 -10.69 -15.31
C VAL A 40 1.24 -11.25 -15.08
N GLY A 41 2.01 -10.70 -14.14
CA GLY A 41 3.31 -11.23 -13.72
C GLY A 41 3.21 -12.68 -13.25
N VAL A 42 2.28 -12.99 -12.34
CA VAL A 42 2.02 -14.37 -11.86
C VAL A 42 1.70 -15.29 -13.02
N LEU A 43 0.76 -14.89 -13.88
CA LEU A 43 0.33 -15.67 -15.04
C LEU A 43 1.45 -15.94 -16.06
N LEU A 44 2.48 -15.09 -16.13
CA LEU A 44 3.65 -15.33 -16.97
C LEU A 44 4.59 -16.35 -16.33
N LEU A 45 4.83 -16.23 -15.02
CA LEU A 45 5.65 -17.19 -14.26
C LEU A 45 5.03 -18.60 -14.31
N ASP A 46 3.72 -18.71 -14.13
CA ASP A 46 2.98 -19.99 -14.20
C ASP A 46 3.07 -20.66 -15.59
N ARG A 47 3.21 -19.85 -16.65
CA ARG A 47 3.41 -20.33 -18.03
C ARG A 47 4.88 -20.66 -18.34
N GLY A 48 5.76 -20.65 -17.35
CA GLY A 48 7.20 -20.85 -17.52
C GLY A 48 7.92 -19.67 -18.17
N GLN A 49 7.26 -18.52 -18.35
CA GLN A 49 7.85 -17.32 -18.93
C GLN A 49 8.55 -16.48 -17.84
N ALA A 50 9.63 -17.03 -17.29
CA ALA A 50 10.32 -16.49 -16.12
C ALA A 50 10.85 -15.05 -16.32
N VAL A 51 11.52 -14.77 -17.44
CA VAL A 51 12.08 -13.45 -17.74
C VAL A 51 11.01 -12.35 -17.83
N PRO A 52 9.98 -12.45 -18.69
CA PRO A 52 8.96 -11.39 -18.76
C PRO A 52 8.16 -11.27 -17.46
N GLY A 53 7.88 -12.37 -16.76
CA GLY A 53 7.25 -12.31 -15.43
C GLY A 53 8.10 -11.55 -14.40
N GLY A 54 9.40 -11.85 -14.34
CA GLY A 54 10.34 -11.16 -13.46
C GLY A 54 10.47 -9.67 -13.77
N LEU A 55 10.56 -9.28 -15.05
CA LEU A 55 10.59 -7.86 -15.45
C LEU A 55 9.31 -7.12 -15.03
N LEU A 56 8.17 -7.78 -15.10
CA LEU A 56 6.88 -7.23 -14.67
C LEU A 56 6.85 -7.01 -13.16
N PHE A 57 7.36 -7.96 -12.38
CA PHE A 57 7.51 -7.80 -10.93
C PHE A 57 8.55 -6.74 -10.53
N ALA A 58 9.60 -6.54 -11.33
CA ALA A 58 10.52 -5.41 -11.13
C ALA A 58 9.82 -4.07 -11.31
N LEU A 59 8.93 -3.94 -12.29
CA LEU A 59 8.08 -2.75 -12.46
C LEU A 59 7.11 -2.57 -11.29
N VAL A 60 6.49 -3.65 -10.80
CA VAL A 60 5.63 -3.62 -9.61
C VAL A 60 6.42 -3.12 -8.37
N ALA A 61 7.65 -3.59 -8.18
CA ALA A 61 8.51 -3.13 -7.09
C ALA A 61 8.79 -1.61 -7.15
N CYS A 62 9.00 -1.05 -8.35
CA CYS A 62 9.13 0.40 -8.53
C CYS A 62 7.86 1.16 -8.14
N LEU A 63 6.68 0.61 -8.47
CA LEU A 63 5.40 1.17 -8.07
C LEU A 63 5.22 1.13 -6.55
N ASP A 64 5.66 0.08 -5.86
CA ASP A 64 5.60 0.01 -4.40
C ASP A 64 6.38 1.12 -3.71
N VAL A 65 7.61 1.38 -4.16
CA VAL A 65 8.41 2.50 -3.65
C VAL A 65 7.69 3.82 -3.90
N THR A 66 7.10 3.99 -5.09
CA THR A 66 6.35 5.19 -5.46
C THR A 66 5.13 5.39 -4.56
N ILE A 67 4.33 4.34 -4.30
CA ILE A 67 3.16 4.36 -3.43
C ILE A 67 3.56 4.73 -2.01
N GLY A 68 4.60 4.10 -1.46
CA GLY A 68 5.08 4.37 -0.10
C GLY A 68 5.45 5.84 0.10
N LEU A 69 6.15 6.43 -0.86
CA LEU A 69 6.55 7.85 -0.81
C LEU A 69 5.36 8.79 -1.07
N ALA A 70 4.49 8.46 -2.02
CA ALA A 70 3.34 9.28 -2.39
C ALA A 70 2.28 9.38 -1.27
N LEU A 71 2.22 8.38 -0.37
CA LEU A 71 1.34 8.40 0.79
C LEU A 71 1.85 9.28 1.95
N LEU A 72 3.15 9.63 2.00
CA LEU A 72 3.71 10.40 3.12
C LEU A 72 3.01 11.76 3.35
N PRO A 73 2.78 12.62 2.33
CA PRO A 73 2.11 13.90 2.54
C PRO A 73 0.68 13.75 3.09
N LEU A 74 0.04 12.62 2.79
CA LEU A 74 -1.31 12.30 3.24
C LEU A 74 -1.35 11.82 4.70
N THR A 75 -0.36 11.03 5.13
CA THR A 75 -0.35 10.36 6.43
C THR A 75 0.44 11.10 7.51
N MET A 76 1.43 11.91 7.12
CA MET A 76 2.26 12.69 8.05
C MET A 76 1.48 13.58 9.02
N PRO A 77 0.43 14.34 8.60
CA PRO A 77 -0.35 15.18 9.51
C PRO A 77 -1.10 14.37 10.58
N ALA A 78 -1.38 13.10 10.29
CA ALA A 78 -2.15 12.20 11.13
C ALA A 78 -1.29 11.45 12.18
N GLY A 79 0.02 11.38 11.98
CA GLY A 79 0.95 10.75 12.92
C GLY A 79 2.29 10.42 12.29
N ARG A 80 3.31 11.25 12.54
CA ARG A 80 4.64 11.13 11.91
C ARG A 80 5.30 9.77 12.07
N ARG A 81 5.29 9.19 13.28
CA ARG A 81 5.98 7.91 13.54
C ARG A 81 5.36 6.76 12.75
N LEU A 82 4.04 6.61 12.84
CA LEU A 82 3.32 5.55 12.13
C LEU A 82 3.32 5.76 10.60
N ALA A 83 3.25 7.01 10.14
CA ALA A 83 3.40 7.34 8.71
C ALA A 83 4.76 6.90 8.16
N LEU A 84 5.83 7.14 8.91
CA LEU A 84 7.18 6.70 8.53
C LEU A 84 7.32 5.18 8.58
N VAL A 85 6.77 4.51 9.60
CA VAL A 85 6.77 3.04 9.69
C VAL A 85 6.04 2.44 8.49
N ALA A 86 4.85 2.95 8.16
CA ALA A 86 4.08 2.49 7.01
C ALA A 86 4.84 2.69 5.69
N ALA A 87 5.44 3.88 5.48
CA ALA A 87 6.19 4.16 4.27
C ALA A 87 7.47 3.32 4.16
N LEU A 88 8.22 3.19 5.25
CA LEU A 88 9.43 2.37 5.30
C LEU A 88 9.09 0.90 5.02
N ALA A 89 8.06 0.36 5.65
CA ALA A 89 7.62 -1.01 5.38
C ALA A 89 7.25 -1.19 3.90
N ARG A 90 6.55 -0.24 3.28
CA ARG A 90 6.24 -0.31 1.83
C ARG A 90 7.49 -0.31 0.96
N VAL A 91 8.47 0.55 1.27
CA VAL A 91 9.73 0.62 0.52
C VAL A 91 10.54 -0.66 0.70
N LEU A 92 10.64 -1.19 1.93
CA LEU A 92 11.34 -2.44 2.21
C LEU A 92 10.69 -3.64 1.49
N ALA A 93 9.36 -3.70 1.48
CA ALA A 93 8.62 -4.70 0.71
C ALA A 93 8.92 -4.59 -0.79
N GLY A 94 8.88 -3.37 -1.35
CA GLY A 94 9.22 -3.14 -2.75
C GLY A 94 10.66 -3.51 -3.09
N VAL A 95 11.63 -3.21 -2.22
CA VAL A 95 13.04 -3.61 -2.40
C VAL A 95 13.18 -5.13 -2.35
N ALA A 96 12.53 -5.81 -1.40
CA ALA A 96 12.53 -7.26 -1.34
C ALA A 96 11.91 -7.88 -2.61
N LEU A 97 10.81 -7.31 -3.11
CA LEU A 97 10.18 -7.74 -4.35
C LEU A 97 11.09 -7.50 -5.57
N LEU A 98 11.87 -6.42 -5.60
CA LEU A 98 12.85 -6.17 -6.65
C LEU A 98 13.95 -7.25 -6.64
N VAL A 99 14.40 -7.66 -5.46
CA VAL A 99 15.35 -8.76 -5.30
C VAL A 99 14.72 -10.07 -5.79
N ALA A 100 13.48 -10.37 -5.40
CA ALA A 100 12.73 -11.52 -5.90
C ALA A 100 12.66 -11.53 -7.43
N ALA A 101 12.29 -10.40 -8.03
CA ALA A 101 12.20 -10.23 -9.48
C ALA A 101 13.52 -10.57 -10.19
N GLY A 102 14.66 -10.22 -9.60
CA GLY A 102 15.98 -10.60 -10.10
C GLY A 102 16.20 -12.13 -10.14
N PHE A 103 15.69 -12.87 -9.16
CA PHE A 103 15.70 -14.33 -9.17
C PHE A 103 14.82 -14.90 -10.29
N ALA A 104 13.64 -14.35 -10.51
CA ALA A 104 12.76 -14.76 -11.61
C ALA A 104 13.42 -14.52 -12.99
N VAL A 105 14.04 -13.35 -13.20
CA VAL A 105 14.79 -13.06 -14.44
C VAL A 105 15.96 -14.03 -14.64
N ALA A 106 16.59 -14.48 -13.55
CA ALA A 106 17.64 -15.51 -13.58
C ALA A 106 17.11 -16.95 -13.73
N GLY A 107 15.80 -17.16 -13.91
CA GLY A 107 15.17 -18.48 -14.03
C GLY A 107 14.99 -19.23 -12.72
N ARG A 108 15.24 -18.61 -11.57
CA ARG A 108 15.11 -19.19 -10.22
C ARG A 108 13.74 -18.87 -9.62
N VAL A 109 12.69 -19.41 -10.23
CA VAL A 109 11.29 -19.09 -9.87
C VAL A 109 10.94 -19.54 -8.45
N ALA A 110 11.46 -20.67 -7.97
CA ALA A 110 11.25 -21.10 -6.58
C ALA A 110 11.81 -20.09 -5.57
N THR A 111 13.03 -19.61 -5.77
CA THR A 111 13.64 -18.57 -4.92
C THR A 111 12.91 -17.23 -5.05
N PHE A 112 12.36 -16.92 -6.22
CA PHE A 112 11.47 -15.76 -6.36
C PHE A 112 10.27 -15.90 -5.41
N GLN A 113 9.62 -17.07 -5.34
CA GLN A 113 8.47 -17.29 -4.48
C GLN A 113 8.84 -17.09 -3.00
N ASP A 114 9.93 -17.72 -2.53
CA ASP A 114 10.37 -17.62 -1.14
C ASP A 114 10.61 -16.15 -0.71
N VAL A 115 11.27 -15.37 -1.57
CA VAL A 115 11.55 -13.94 -1.29
C VAL A 115 10.28 -13.09 -1.43
N TRP A 116 9.40 -13.43 -2.36
CA TRP A 116 8.12 -12.75 -2.54
C TRP A 116 7.24 -12.94 -1.30
N ASP A 117 7.14 -14.13 -0.73
CA ASP A 117 6.35 -14.39 0.49
C ASP A 117 6.87 -13.56 1.68
N VAL A 118 8.19 -13.44 1.84
CA VAL A 118 8.79 -12.56 2.85
C VAL A 118 8.43 -11.10 2.60
N SER A 119 8.40 -10.66 1.34
CA SER A 119 7.99 -9.28 0.99
C SER A 119 6.52 -9.01 1.33
N LEU A 120 5.63 -10.01 1.16
CA LEU A 120 4.21 -9.92 1.51
C LEU A 120 3.99 -9.80 3.03
N LEU A 121 4.84 -10.41 3.85
CA LEU A 121 4.81 -10.20 5.30
C LEU A 121 5.09 -8.74 5.68
N VAL A 122 6.13 -8.15 5.09
CA VAL A 122 6.50 -6.74 5.32
C VAL A 122 5.40 -5.80 4.79
N PHE A 123 4.79 -6.15 3.67
CA PHE A 123 3.64 -5.46 3.11
C PHE A 123 2.42 -5.51 4.03
N GLY A 124 2.14 -6.64 4.68
CA GLY A 124 1.12 -6.76 5.71
C GLY A 124 1.33 -5.75 6.84
N VAL A 125 2.57 -5.60 7.33
CA VAL A 125 2.92 -4.58 8.34
C VAL A 125 2.64 -3.17 7.85
N HIS A 126 2.97 -2.86 6.59
CA HIS A 126 2.61 -1.58 5.97
C HIS A 126 1.10 -1.33 6.02
N LEU A 127 0.27 -2.29 5.60
CA LEU A 127 -1.18 -2.15 5.57
C LEU A 127 -1.77 -1.98 6.98
N LEU A 128 -1.25 -2.71 7.98
CA LEU A 128 -1.68 -2.55 9.37
C LEU A 128 -1.39 -1.14 9.89
N ALA A 129 -0.17 -0.63 9.68
CA ALA A 129 0.21 0.72 10.11
C ALA A 129 -0.56 1.81 9.37
N LEU A 130 -0.70 1.67 8.04
CA LEU A 130 -1.45 2.60 7.19
C LEU A 130 -2.93 2.60 7.57
N GLY A 131 -3.58 1.43 7.59
CA GLY A 131 -5.00 1.27 7.87
C GLY A 131 -5.36 1.81 9.26
N TRP A 132 -4.54 1.55 10.27
CA TRP A 132 -4.74 2.11 11.61
C TRP A 132 -4.71 3.64 11.61
N LEU A 133 -3.73 4.23 10.91
CA LEU A 133 -3.60 5.68 10.80
C LEU A 133 -4.77 6.29 10.01
N LEU A 134 -5.23 5.64 8.95
CA LEU A 134 -6.42 6.05 8.20
C LEU A 134 -7.69 5.97 9.07
N ALA A 135 -7.82 4.94 9.90
CA ALA A 135 -9.01 4.71 10.73
C ALA A 135 -9.13 5.68 11.91
N ARG A 136 -8.01 6.03 12.55
CA ARG A 136 -7.96 6.80 13.81
C ARG A 136 -7.70 8.28 13.62
N SER A 137 -6.90 8.65 12.62
CA SER A 137 -6.31 9.98 12.53
C SER A 137 -7.00 10.91 11.53
N GLY A 138 -8.11 10.47 10.93
CA GLY A 138 -9.01 11.31 10.14
C GLY A 138 -8.63 11.71 8.70
N PRO A 139 -7.57 11.20 8.02
CA PRO A 139 -7.40 11.52 6.60
C PRO A 139 -8.49 10.85 5.77
N ALA A 140 -8.92 9.63 6.10
CA ALA A 140 -9.96 8.90 5.36
C ALA A 140 -11.17 8.60 6.25
N PRO A 141 -12.34 8.24 5.68
CA PRO A 141 -13.43 7.65 6.45
C PRO A 141 -12.93 6.43 7.23
N ALA A 142 -13.31 6.31 8.49
CA ALA A 142 -12.76 5.27 9.38
C ALA A 142 -12.96 3.84 8.85
N TRP A 143 -14.10 3.59 8.18
CA TRP A 143 -14.40 2.29 7.58
C TRP A 143 -13.41 1.90 6.47
N VAL A 144 -12.89 2.87 5.68
CA VAL A 144 -11.83 2.60 4.69
C VAL A 144 -10.56 2.14 5.40
N GLY A 145 -10.18 2.83 6.48
CA GLY A 145 -9.01 2.46 7.28
C GLY A 145 -9.12 1.05 7.86
N TRP A 146 -10.29 0.68 8.40
CA TRP A 146 -10.50 -0.67 8.94
C TRP A 146 -10.48 -1.77 7.88
N LEU A 147 -11.01 -1.52 6.68
CA LEU A 147 -10.88 -2.47 5.57
C LEU A 147 -9.41 -2.68 5.17
N VAL A 148 -8.60 -1.63 5.18
CA VAL A 148 -7.15 -1.74 4.95
C VAL A 148 -6.45 -2.52 6.06
N VAL A 149 -6.86 -2.38 7.32
CA VAL A 149 -6.37 -3.24 8.42
C VAL A 149 -6.72 -4.70 8.18
N VAL A 150 -7.96 -5.01 7.77
CA VAL A 150 -8.38 -6.38 7.45
C VAL A 150 -7.57 -6.97 6.30
N ALA A 151 -7.29 -6.18 5.26
CA ALA A 151 -6.37 -6.57 4.18
C ALA A 151 -4.99 -6.92 4.75
N GLY A 152 -4.42 -6.04 5.58
CA GLY A 152 -3.11 -6.25 6.21
C GLY A 152 -3.03 -7.49 7.10
N VAL A 153 -4.11 -7.82 7.83
CA VAL A 153 -4.18 -9.06 8.61
C VAL A 153 -4.17 -10.28 7.69
N GLY A 154 -4.92 -10.26 6.58
CA GLY A 154 -4.91 -11.37 5.62
C GLY A 154 -3.52 -11.64 5.05
N TYR A 155 -2.82 -10.60 4.59
CA TYR A 155 -1.43 -10.76 4.11
C TYR A 155 -0.48 -11.26 5.19
N ALA A 156 -0.60 -10.75 6.43
CA ALA A 156 0.25 -11.19 7.52
C ALA A 156 0.02 -12.66 7.90
N VAL A 157 -1.23 -13.13 7.90
CA VAL A 157 -1.55 -14.52 8.22
C VAL A 157 -1.03 -15.46 7.13
N ASP A 158 -1.30 -15.15 5.86
CA ASP A 158 -0.83 -15.94 4.72
C ASP A 158 0.70 -16.04 4.75
N ALA A 159 1.39 -14.90 4.81
CA ALA A 159 2.85 -14.87 4.77
C ALA A 159 3.52 -15.50 6.00
N VAL A 160 2.94 -15.38 7.21
CA VAL A 160 3.46 -16.09 8.39
C VAL A 160 3.39 -17.60 8.19
N ALA A 161 2.28 -18.09 7.63
CA ALA A 161 2.12 -19.51 7.43
C ALA A 161 3.09 -20.05 6.35
N ASP A 162 3.33 -19.28 5.28
CA ASP A 162 4.33 -19.61 4.26
C ASP A 162 5.76 -19.60 4.81
N VAL A 163 6.12 -18.59 5.62
CA VAL A 163 7.43 -18.53 6.30
C VAL A 163 7.60 -19.67 7.29
N VAL A 164 6.55 -20.07 8.02
CA VAL A 164 6.59 -21.24 8.92
C VAL A 164 6.82 -22.52 8.13
N ALA A 165 6.16 -22.69 6.97
CA ALA A 165 6.37 -23.84 6.10
C ALA A 165 7.81 -23.89 5.56
N LEU A 166 8.38 -22.75 5.17
CA LEU A 166 9.78 -22.62 4.74
C LEU A 166 10.77 -23.06 5.82
N LEU A 167 10.45 -22.83 7.10
CA LEU A 167 11.27 -23.22 8.25
C LEU A 167 11.03 -24.68 8.71
N GLY A 168 10.31 -25.50 7.93
CA GLY A 168 10.05 -26.91 8.24
C GLY A 168 8.80 -27.17 9.07
N GLY A 169 7.91 -26.17 9.21
CA GLY A 169 6.60 -26.32 9.83
C GLY A 169 5.55 -26.97 8.91
N PRO A 170 4.31 -27.18 9.40
CA PRO A 170 3.24 -27.76 8.62
C PRO A 170 2.84 -26.86 7.43
N ALA A 171 2.78 -27.45 6.23
CA ALA A 171 2.32 -26.77 5.02
C ALA A 171 0.79 -26.77 4.90
N GLY A 172 0.22 -25.73 4.26
CA GLY A 172 -1.22 -25.66 3.94
C GLY A 172 -1.97 -24.46 4.52
N ALA A 173 -1.39 -23.27 4.44
CA ALA A 173 -2.04 -22.03 4.89
C ALA A 173 -3.33 -21.73 4.11
N PRO A 174 -4.36 -21.14 4.76
CA PRO A 174 -5.48 -20.55 4.03
C PRO A 174 -5.01 -19.29 3.30
N THR A 175 -5.41 -19.10 2.04
CA THR A 175 -5.13 -17.89 1.25
C THR A 175 -6.16 -16.79 1.59
N ILE A 176 -6.10 -16.28 2.81
CA ILE A 176 -7.07 -15.32 3.36
C ILE A 176 -6.98 -13.98 2.61
N SER A 177 -5.78 -13.62 2.15
CA SER A 177 -5.54 -12.41 1.37
C SER A 177 -6.43 -12.29 0.12
N LEU A 178 -6.84 -13.41 -0.49
CA LEU A 178 -7.73 -13.41 -1.66
C LEU A 178 -9.08 -12.73 -1.40
N VAL A 179 -9.57 -12.82 -0.16
CA VAL A 179 -10.85 -12.21 0.23
C VAL A 179 -10.62 -10.84 0.86
N THR A 180 -9.54 -10.67 1.63
CA THR A 180 -9.30 -9.43 2.38
C THR A 180 -8.67 -8.31 1.53
N PHE A 181 -8.11 -8.63 0.36
CA PHE A 181 -7.58 -7.67 -0.63
C PHE A 181 -8.59 -6.56 -1.01
N VAL A 182 -9.89 -6.78 -0.83
CA VAL A 182 -10.94 -5.76 -1.04
C VAL A 182 -10.63 -4.42 -0.36
N GLY A 183 -9.94 -4.43 0.79
CA GLY A 183 -9.54 -3.20 1.47
C GLY A 183 -8.58 -2.33 0.65
N GLU A 184 -7.72 -2.94 -0.14
CA GLU A 184 -6.81 -2.22 -1.04
C GLU A 184 -7.53 -1.64 -2.24
N LEU A 185 -8.47 -2.39 -2.83
CA LEU A 185 -9.31 -1.88 -3.92
C LEU A 185 -10.09 -0.65 -3.48
N VAL A 186 -10.68 -0.71 -2.28
CA VAL A 186 -11.40 0.42 -1.69
C VAL A 186 -10.46 1.60 -1.45
N LEU A 187 -9.26 1.36 -0.92
CA LEU A 187 -8.25 2.40 -0.72
C LEU A 187 -7.84 3.06 -2.03
N MET A 188 -7.58 2.26 -3.07
CA MET A 188 -7.24 2.72 -4.41
C MET A 188 -8.32 3.64 -4.98
N VAL A 189 -9.58 3.19 -4.96
CA VAL A 189 -10.72 4.00 -5.44
C VAL A 189 -10.84 5.30 -4.62
N TRP A 190 -10.69 5.22 -3.30
CA TRP A 190 -10.75 6.38 -2.44
C TRP A 190 -9.64 7.41 -2.72
N LEU A 191 -8.40 6.95 -2.96
CA LEU A 191 -7.26 7.80 -3.31
C LEU A 191 -7.47 8.52 -4.64
N LEU A 192 -7.95 7.80 -5.67
CA LEU A 192 -8.28 8.37 -6.98
C LEU A 192 -9.37 9.43 -6.87
N VAL A 193 -10.47 9.13 -6.16
CA VAL A 193 -11.58 10.07 -5.95
C VAL A 193 -11.13 11.29 -5.15
N ARG A 194 -10.34 11.12 -4.09
CA ARG A 194 -9.81 12.23 -3.31
C ARG A 194 -8.87 13.11 -4.13
N GLY A 195 -7.95 12.49 -4.85
CA GLY A 195 -6.97 13.17 -5.67
C GLY A 195 -7.60 13.95 -6.83
N GLY A 196 -8.68 13.44 -7.40
CA GLY A 196 -9.39 14.06 -8.53
C GLY A 196 -10.17 15.32 -8.19
N ARG A 197 -10.54 15.55 -6.92
CA ARG A 197 -11.37 16.70 -6.52
C ARG A 197 -10.67 18.04 -6.78
N PRO A 198 -11.28 18.99 -7.52
CA PRO A 198 -10.75 20.33 -7.71
C PRO A 198 -10.51 21.02 -6.37
N ALA A 199 -9.46 21.83 -6.29
CA ALA A 199 -9.33 22.76 -5.17
C ALA A 199 -10.52 23.73 -5.21
N PRO A 200 -11.14 24.08 -4.07
CA PRO A 200 -12.19 25.09 -4.06
C PRO A 200 -11.65 26.36 -4.72
N SER A 201 -12.35 26.82 -5.77
CA SER A 201 -12.08 28.13 -6.37
C SER A 201 -12.26 29.19 -5.27
N ALA A 202 -11.20 29.96 -5.02
CA ALA A 202 -11.14 31.04 -4.04
C ALA A 202 -12.07 32.19 -4.41
#